data_AF-A0A7S4RTW1-F1
#
_entry.id   AF-A0A7S4RTW1-F1
#
_cell.length_a   1.000
_cell.length_b   1.000
_cell.length_c   1.000
_cell.angle_alpha   90.00
_cell.angle_beta   90.00
_cell.angle_gamma   90.00
#
_symmetry.space_group_name_H-M   'P 1'
#
loop_
_entity.id
_entity.type
_entity.pdbx_description
1 polymer ?
#
loop_
_entity_poly.entity_id
_entity_poly.type
_entity_poly.pdbx_seq_one_letter_code
_entity_poly.pdbx_strand_id
1 'polypeptide(L)'
;AEELDASYCFAEGHCTFSMAPNATLADMENMCDSRFGGRHGWTNNFLSSLKKMMAMPSAFSSLVSTSEGFRTQRVTRVLSKMACAQGIFHCDVQYCKQAYCKNEHFVAKYGHLLPKVKGHLI
;
A
#
# COMPACT_ATOMS: atom_id res chain seq x y z
N ALA A 1 12.56 -9.31 -1.89
CA ALA A 1 11.96 -8.38 -0.91
C ALA A 1 11.74 -7.02 -1.58
N GLU A 2 12.79 -6.38 -2.10
CA GLU A 2 12.72 -5.05 -2.72
C GLU A 2 11.67 -4.89 -3.83
N GLU A 3 11.50 -5.88 -4.71
CA GLU A 3 10.50 -5.84 -5.79
C GLU A 3 9.06 -5.77 -5.25
N LEU A 4 8.78 -6.48 -4.16
CA LEU A 4 7.47 -6.47 -3.50
C LEU A 4 7.23 -5.13 -2.82
N ASP A 5 8.24 -4.61 -2.11
CA ASP A 5 8.13 -3.34 -1.41
C ASP A 5 7.98 -2.17 -2.40
N ALA A 6 8.80 -2.13 -3.45
CA ALA A 6 8.72 -1.12 -4.49
C ALA A 6 7.35 -1.16 -5.19
N SER A 7 6.94 -2.30 -5.73
CA SER A 7 5.63 -2.40 -6.40
C SER A 7 4.46 -2.04 -5.48
N TYR A 8 4.50 -2.40 -4.19
CA TYR A 8 3.55 -1.94 -3.17
C TYR A 8 3.53 -0.42 -3.03
N CYS A 9 4.71 0.20 -2.89
CA CYS A 9 4.85 1.65 -2.76
C CYS A 9 4.23 2.42 -3.93
N PHE A 10 4.47 1.96 -5.16
CA PHE A 10 3.91 2.59 -6.36
C PHE A 10 2.40 2.29 -6.49
N ALA A 11 1.98 1.03 -6.35
CA ALA A 11 0.57 0.64 -6.50
C ALA A 11 -0.37 1.31 -5.48
N GLU A 12 0.11 1.55 -4.25
CA GLU A 12 -0.66 2.22 -3.21
C GLU A 12 -0.50 3.74 -3.23
N GLY A 13 0.23 4.29 -4.20
CA GLY A 13 0.38 5.73 -4.39
C GLY A 13 1.16 6.41 -3.27
N HIS A 14 2.02 5.69 -2.55
CA HIS A 14 2.83 6.26 -1.46
C HIS A 14 3.77 7.38 -1.95
N CYS A 15 4.23 7.29 -3.21
CA CYS A 15 5.09 8.31 -3.81
C CYS A 15 4.43 9.67 -4.00
N THR A 16 3.10 9.71 -4.15
CA THR A 16 2.33 10.96 -4.31
C THR A 16 1.48 11.28 -3.08
N PHE A 17 1.62 10.49 -2.02
CA PHE A 17 0.93 10.71 -0.76
C PHE A 17 1.47 11.98 -0.08
N SER A 18 0.59 12.87 0.35
CA SER A 18 0.98 14.08 1.10
C SER A 18 0.53 13.88 2.54
N MET A 19 1.44 14.10 3.49
CA MET A 19 1.14 14.02 4.92
C MET A 19 1.83 15.17 5.64
N ALA A 20 1.25 15.62 6.76
CA ALA A 20 1.91 16.59 7.62
C ALA A 20 3.21 15.99 8.19
N PRO A 21 4.31 16.77 8.28
CA PRO A 21 5.59 16.28 8.79
C PRO A 21 5.53 15.82 10.26
N ASN A 22 4.56 16.32 11.03
CA ASN A 22 4.33 15.95 12.44
C ASN A 22 2.95 15.27 12.61
N ALA A 23 2.62 14.34 11.71
CA ALA A 23 1.37 13.59 11.79
C ALA A 23 1.28 12.86 13.14
N THR A 24 0.19 13.12 13.86
CA THR A 24 -0.17 12.41 15.09
C THR A 24 -0.77 11.04 14.75
N LEU A 25 -0.94 10.18 15.76
CA LEU A 25 -1.68 8.93 15.59
C LEU A 25 -3.08 9.17 15.01
N ALA A 26 -3.77 10.21 15.49
CA ALA A 26 -5.10 10.58 15.00
C ALA A 26 -5.08 11.02 13.52
N ASP A 27 -4.02 11.71 13.08
CA ASP A 27 -3.86 12.06 11.66
C ASP A 27 -3.70 10.83 10.78
N MET A 28 -2.97 9.82 11.27
CA MET A 28 -2.77 8.55 10.55
C MET A 28 -4.06 7.75 10.45
N GLU A 29 -4.80 7.71 11.53
CA GLU A 29 -6.13 7.13 11.57
C GLU A 29 -7.07 7.83 10.58
N ASN A 30 -7.08 9.17 10.55
CA ASN A 30 -7.87 9.94 9.59
C ASN A 30 -7.43 9.70 8.14
N MET A 31 -6.13 9.51 7.89
CA MET A 31 -5.61 9.13 6.57
C MET A 31 -6.18 7.78 6.12
N CYS A 32 -6.18 6.79 7.01
CA CYS A 32 -6.73 5.47 6.73
C CYS A 32 -8.25 5.52 6.53
N ASP A 33 -8.98 6.34 7.29
CA ASP A 33 -10.40 6.57 7.08
C ASP A 33 -10.70 7.19 5.73
N SER A 34 -9.98 8.26 5.37
CA SER A 34 -10.13 8.92 4.07
C SER A 34 -9.91 7.92 2.93
N ARG A 35 -8.85 7.11 3.02
CA ARG A 35 -8.47 6.15 1.98
C ARG A 35 -9.42 4.96 1.83
N PHE A 36 -10.02 4.51 2.92
CA PHE A 36 -10.80 3.27 2.94
C PHE A 36 -12.29 3.45 3.18
N GLY A 37 -12.79 4.70 3.14
CA GLY A 37 -14.22 5.00 3.28
C GLY A 37 -14.71 4.92 4.73
N GLY A 38 -13.90 5.41 5.66
CA GLY A 38 -14.17 5.44 7.10
C GLY A 38 -13.52 4.29 7.88
N ARG A 39 -13.67 4.34 9.21
CA ARG A 39 -13.03 3.43 10.18
C ARG A 39 -13.18 1.96 9.81
N HIS A 40 -14.42 1.55 9.56
CA HIS A 40 -14.74 0.15 9.26
C HIS A 40 -14.09 -0.35 7.96
N GLY A 41 -13.68 0.55 7.06
CA GLY A 41 -13.04 0.21 5.80
C GLY A 41 -11.70 -0.52 5.97
N TRP A 42 -10.99 -0.27 7.07
CA TRP A 42 -9.69 -0.86 7.36
C TRP A 42 -9.60 -1.58 8.71
N THR A 43 -10.55 -1.36 9.64
CA THR A 43 -10.61 -2.10 10.91
C THR A 43 -11.41 -3.40 10.84
N ASN A 44 -12.41 -3.50 9.96
CA ASN A 44 -13.28 -4.68 9.86
C ASN A 44 -12.82 -5.65 8.76
N ASN A 45 -13.20 -6.93 8.90
CA ASN A 45 -13.07 -7.96 7.85
C ASN A 45 -11.65 -8.22 7.32
N PHE A 46 -10.61 -7.68 7.97
CA PHE A 46 -9.21 -7.90 7.59
C PHE A 46 -8.85 -9.39 7.62
N LEU A 47 -9.03 -10.07 8.76
CA LEU A 47 -8.71 -11.49 8.92
C LEU A 47 -9.47 -12.37 7.93
N SER A 48 -10.73 -12.04 7.65
CA SER A 48 -11.54 -12.73 6.65
C SER A 48 -10.99 -12.53 5.23
N SER A 49 -10.59 -11.31 4.88
CA SER A 49 -10.00 -10.99 3.57
C SER A 49 -8.64 -11.67 3.38
N LEU A 50 -7.80 -11.67 4.41
CA LEU A 50 -6.51 -12.36 4.40
C LEU A 50 -6.69 -13.88 4.28
N LYS A 51 -7.61 -14.47 5.06
CA LYS A 51 -7.91 -15.90 5.01
C LYS A 51 -8.42 -16.31 3.63
N LYS A 52 -9.31 -15.54 3.00
CA LYS A 52 -9.79 -15.79 1.63
C LYS A 52 -8.66 -15.71 0.60
N MET A 53 -7.72 -14.77 0.78
CA MET A 53 -6.55 -14.63 -0.08
C MET A 53 -5.61 -15.84 0.05
N MET A 54 -5.30 -16.26 1.27
CA MET A 54 -4.45 -17.42 1.54
C MET A 54 -5.09 -18.75 1.12
N ALA A 55 -6.43 -18.83 1.14
CA ALA A 55 -7.18 -20.00 0.68
C ALA A 55 -7.20 -20.19 -0.85
N MET A 56 -6.63 -19.26 -1.64
CA MET A 56 -6.50 -19.37 -3.10
C MET A 56 -5.02 -19.28 -3.55
N PRO A 57 -4.22 -20.34 -3.36
CA PRO A 57 -2.77 -20.32 -3.61
C PRO A 57 -2.40 -20.01 -5.06
N SER A 58 -3.18 -20.53 -6.02
CA SER A 58 -2.97 -20.33 -7.46
C SER A 58 -3.27 -18.91 -7.92
N ALA A 59 -4.26 -18.25 -7.32
CA ALA A 59 -4.53 -16.85 -7.58
C ALA A 59 -3.44 -15.96 -6.97
N PHE A 60 -2.95 -16.30 -5.77
CA PHE A 60 -1.91 -15.54 -5.10
C PHE A 60 -0.57 -15.58 -5.85
N SER A 61 -0.13 -16.75 -6.34
CA SER A 61 1.11 -16.86 -7.13
C SER A 61 1.05 -16.12 -8.47
N SER A 62 -0.14 -15.93 -9.05
CA SER A 62 -0.32 -15.13 -10.27
C SER A 62 -0.29 -13.62 -10.02
N LEU A 63 -0.55 -13.19 -8.78
CA LEU A 63 -0.65 -11.78 -8.38
C LEU A 63 0.63 -11.25 -7.71
N VAL A 64 1.46 -12.16 -7.21
CA VAL A 64 2.67 -11.87 -6.43
C VAL A 64 3.85 -12.61 -7.05
N SER A 65 4.85 -11.85 -7.48
CA SER A 65 6.15 -12.38 -7.93
C SER A 65 7.25 -11.81 -7.06
N THR A 66 8.20 -12.65 -6.65
CA THR A 66 9.37 -12.17 -5.89
C THR A 66 10.34 -11.38 -6.75
N SER A 67 10.29 -11.51 -8.09
CA SER A 67 11.13 -10.80 -9.06
C SER A 67 10.42 -9.64 -9.77
N GLU A 68 9.09 -9.65 -9.82
CA GLU A 68 8.29 -8.61 -10.48
C GLU A 68 7.33 -7.87 -9.54
N GLY A 69 7.36 -8.19 -8.24
CA GLY A 69 6.50 -7.55 -7.27
C GLY A 69 5.01 -7.90 -7.41
N PHE A 70 4.17 -6.98 -6.95
CA PHE A 70 2.72 -7.03 -7.09
C PHE A 70 2.28 -6.45 -8.44
N ARG A 71 1.48 -7.22 -9.18
CA ARG A 71 0.98 -6.80 -10.50
C ARG A 71 -0.29 -5.96 -10.45
N THR A 72 -1.01 -5.99 -9.33
CA THR A 72 -2.30 -5.29 -9.18
C THR A 72 -2.48 -4.77 -7.77
N GLN A 73 -3.36 -3.77 -7.61
CA GLN A 73 -3.67 -3.21 -6.31
C GLN A 73 -4.47 -4.17 -5.38
N ARG A 74 -4.92 -5.34 -5.89
CA ARG A 74 -5.82 -6.22 -5.12
C ARG A 74 -5.17 -6.77 -3.85
N VAL A 75 -3.91 -7.14 -3.94
CA VAL A 75 -3.14 -7.68 -2.79
C VAL A 75 -2.61 -6.56 -1.94
N THR A 76 -1.99 -5.56 -2.56
CA THR A 76 -1.40 -4.40 -1.87
C THR A 76 -2.44 -3.62 -1.07
N ARG A 77 -3.70 -3.54 -1.54
CA ARG A 77 -4.77 -2.86 -0.79
C ARG A 77 -5.13 -3.56 0.50
N VAL A 78 -5.00 -4.90 0.57
CA VAL A 78 -5.17 -5.65 1.82
C VAL A 78 -3.99 -5.40 2.75
N LEU A 79 -2.77 -5.36 2.20
CA LEU A 79 -1.57 -5.03 2.97
C LEU A 79 -1.62 -3.60 3.54
N SER A 80 -2.08 -2.61 2.77
CA SER A 80 -2.24 -1.24 3.27
C SER A 80 -3.31 -1.13 4.36
N LYS A 81 -4.42 -1.88 4.25
CA LYS A 81 -5.40 -1.95 5.35
C LYS A 81 -4.79 -2.57 6.60
N MET A 82 -3.95 -3.60 6.45
CA MET A 82 -3.21 -4.21 7.54
C MET A 82 -2.23 -3.22 8.17
N ALA A 83 -1.51 -2.45 7.36
CA ALA A 83 -0.61 -1.40 7.82
C ALA A 83 -1.35 -0.31 8.61
N CYS A 84 -2.57 0.06 8.18
CA CYS A 84 -3.45 0.94 8.94
C CYS A 84 -3.84 0.32 10.29
N ALA A 85 -4.27 -0.94 10.30
CA ALA A 85 -4.63 -1.68 11.51
C ALA A 85 -3.47 -1.80 12.52
N GLN A 86 -2.23 -1.88 12.03
CA GLN A 86 -1.02 -1.93 12.85
C GLN A 86 -0.49 -0.56 13.25
N GLY A 87 -1.04 0.54 12.70
CA GLY A 87 -0.54 1.89 12.92
C GLY A 87 0.76 2.22 12.18
N ILE A 88 1.17 1.42 11.19
CA ILE A 88 2.44 1.59 10.46
C ILE A 88 2.28 2.18 9.06
N PHE A 89 1.06 2.46 8.59
CA PHE A 89 0.83 2.97 7.23
C PHE A 89 1.62 4.25 6.90
N HIS A 90 1.79 5.14 7.86
CA HIS A 90 2.60 6.35 7.70
C HIS A 90 4.10 6.06 7.54
N CYS A 91 4.61 5.05 8.26
CA CYS A 91 5.98 4.58 8.13
C CYS A 91 6.20 4.04 6.72
N ASP A 92 5.26 3.25 6.21
CA ASP A 92 5.31 2.74 4.83
C ASP A 92 5.41 3.90 3.84
N VAL A 93 4.54 4.92 3.97
CA VAL A 93 4.58 6.10 3.08
C VAL A 93 5.94 6.78 3.09
N GLN A 94 6.53 6.99 4.28
CA GLN A 94 7.83 7.65 4.40
C GLN A 94 8.97 6.78 3.89
N TYR A 95 8.97 5.50 4.25
CA TYR A 95 9.93 4.52 3.77
C TYR A 95 9.92 4.44 2.25
N CYS A 96 8.74 4.34 1.63
CA CYS A 96 8.58 4.34 0.18
C CYS A 96 9.19 5.58 -0.48
N LYS A 97 8.93 6.78 0.08
CA LYS A 97 9.46 8.04 -0.44
C LYS A 97 10.98 8.12 -0.38
N GLN A 98 11.59 7.54 0.66
CA GLN A 98 13.02 7.56 0.87
C GLN A 98 13.74 6.48 0.05
N ALA A 99 13.19 5.27 0.00
CA ALA A 99 13.86 4.11 -0.59
C ALA A 99 13.58 3.94 -2.10
N TYR A 100 12.34 4.18 -2.56
CA TYR A 100 11.91 3.74 -3.89
C TYR A 100 11.45 4.87 -4.82
N CYS A 101 10.71 5.86 -4.31
CA CYS A 101 10.06 6.86 -5.15
C CYS A 101 11.03 7.80 -5.89
N LYS A 102 12.30 7.85 -5.47
CA LYS A 102 13.37 8.63 -6.12
C LYS A 102 14.42 7.74 -6.79
N ASN A 103 14.29 6.41 -6.68
CA ASN A 103 15.23 5.48 -7.26
C ASN A 103 14.84 5.24 -8.73
N GLU A 104 15.68 5.69 -9.66
CA GLU A 104 15.40 5.66 -11.10
C GLU A 104 15.05 4.25 -11.60
N HIS A 105 15.70 3.20 -11.07
CA HIS A 105 15.39 1.82 -11.44
C HIS A 105 13.94 1.46 -11.15
N PHE A 106 13.48 1.73 -9.93
CA PHE A 106 12.11 1.40 -9.50
C PHE A 106 11.07 2.36 -10.08
N VAL A 107 11.41 3.62 -10.30
CA VAL A 107 10.54 4.58 -11.00
C VAL A 107 10.30 4.13 -12.43
N ALA A 108 11.34 3.73 -13.16
CA ALA A 108 11.21 3.22 -14.52
C ALA A 108 10.38 1.93 -14.56
N LYS A 109 10.61 1.02 -13.61
CA LYS A 109 9.93 -0.28 -13.57
C LYS A 109 8.46 -0.19 -13.11
N TYR A 110 8.17 0.53 -12.03
CA TYR A 110 6.87 0.52 -11.36
C TYR A 110 6.10 1.83 -11.41
N GLY A 111 6.66 2.91 -11.98
CA GLY A 111 5.97 4.20 -12.09
C GLY A 111 4.60 4.11 -12.76
N HIS A 112 4.41 3.16 -13.67
CA HIS A 112 3.13 2.90 -14.33
C HIS A 112 2.02 2.36 -13.39
N LEU A 113 2.39 1.84 -12.22
CA LEU A 113 1.44 1.39 -11.19
C LEU A 113 0.88 2.56 -10.37
N LEU A 114 1.45 3.77 -10.49
CA LEU A 114 0.96 4.93 -9.74
C LEU A 114 -0.51 5.22 -10.09
N PRO A 115 -1.36 5.38 -9.07
CA PRO A 115 -2.73 5.81 -9.27
C PRO A 115 -2.79 7.17 -9.98
N LYS A 116 -3.82 7.37 -10.82
CA LYS A 116 -4.05 8.63 -11.55
C LYS A 116 -4.34 9.82 -10.62
N VAL A 117 -4.79 9.53 -9.40
CA VAL A 117 -5.01 10.52 -8.35
C VAL A 117 -3.89 10.42 -7.31
N LYS A 118 -3.64 11.52 -6.58
CA LYS A 118 -2.62 11.53 -5.52
C LYS A 118 -2.94 10.50 -4.44
N GLY A 119 -1.91 9.92 -3.82
CA GLY A 119 -2.05 8.83 -2.85
C GLY A 119 -3.04 9.06 -1.71
N HIS A 120 -3.18 10.31 -1.26
CA HIS A 120 -4.08 10.71 -0.17
C HIS A 120 -5.53 10.95 -0.63
N LEU A 121 -5.82 10.81 -1.94
CA LEU A 121 -7.13 10.99 -2.58
C LEU A 121 -7.66 9.67 -3.20
N ILE A 122 -7.01 8.55 -2.92
CA ILE A 122 -7.39 7.20 -3.38
C ILE A 122 -8.55 6.66 -2.55
#